data_AF-A0A967N7L3-F1
#
_entry.id   AF-A0A967N7L3-F1
#
_cell.length_a   1.000
_cell.length_b   1.000
_cell.length_c   1.000
_cell.angle_alpha   90.00
_cell.angle_beta   90.00
_cell.angle_gamma   90.00
#
_symmetry.space_group_name_H-M   'P 1'
#
loop_
_entity.id
_entity.type
_entity.pdbx_description
1 polymer ?
#
loop_
_entity_poly.entity_id
_entity_poly.type
_entity_poly.pdbx_seq_one_letter_code
_entity_poly.pdbx_strand_id
1 'polypeptide(L)'
;MTQKTHSALKELQRLDDAIDRAEARIAEFEPLLAEVDEPALELREEVENTRSRLKELKLEERRLETTAEEKRSRMNKLEERLKSVRNLREDAAVHAELDMVRRAVEADEQEALSLLDQI
;
A
#
# COMPACT_ATOMS: atom_id res chain seq x y z
N MET A 1 64.71 37.02 3.77
CA MET A 1 63.25 36.94 3.91
C MET A 1 62.78 38.06 4.82
N THR A 2 61.72 38.79 4.48
CA THR A 2 61.21 39.89 5.32
C THR A 2 60.28 39.33 6.41
N GLN A 3 60.23 39.99 7.56
CA GLN A 3 59.43 39.58 8.72
C GLN A 3 57.93 39.46 8.39
N LYS A 4 57.44 40.28 7.44
CA LYS A 4 56.08 40.23 6.89
C LYS A 4 55.78 38.94 6.12
N THR A 5 56.72 38.44 5.32
CA THR A 5 56.51 37.18 4.57
C THR A 5 56.43 35.99 5.52
N HIS A 6 57.26 35.97 6.56
CA HIS A 6 57.23 34.92 7.57
C HIS A 6 55.93 34.94 8.41
N SER A 7 55.39 36.11 8.76
CA SER A 7 54.10 36.19 9.46
C SER A 7 52.94 35.74 8.57
N ALA A 8 52.93 36.13 7.29
CA ALA A 8 51.90 35.74 6.34
C ALA A 8 51.88 34.22 6.09
N LEU A 9 53.05 33.59 5.97
CA LEU A 9 53.13 32.13 5.82
C LEU A 9 52.61 31.38 7.05
N LYS A 10 52.86 31.88 8.27
CA LYS A 10 52.28 31.30 9.49
C LYS A 10 50.78 31.45 9.56
N GLU A 11 50.24 32.56 9.04
CA GLU A 11 48.80 32.79 9.00
C GLU A 11 48.14 31.88 7.97
N LEU A 12 48.76 31.70 6.80
CA LEU A 12 48.32 30.73 5.80
C LEU A 12 48.30 29.31 6.39
N GLN A 13 49.38 28.88 7.04
CA GLN A 13 49.44 27.56 7.67
C GLN A 13 48.34 27.35 8.72
N ARG A 14 47.98 28.38 9.50
CA ARG A 14 46.87 28.28 10.46
C ARG A 14 45.52 28.11 9.78
N LEU A 15 45.34 28.74 8.61
CA LEU A 15 44.13 28.59 7.81
C LEU A 15 44.07 27.20 7.21
N ASP A 16 45.18 26.68 6.67
CA ASP A 16 45.27 25.31 6.16
C ASP A 16 44.91 24.30 7.26
N ASP A 17 45.52 24.41 8.45
CA ASP A 17 45.20 23.56 9.60
C ASP A 17 43.71 23.67 10.02
N ALA A 18 43.09 24.84 9.83
CA ALA A 18 41.69 25.06 10.17
C ALA A 18 40.76 24.44 9.12
N ILE A 19 41.14 24.47 7.84
CA ILE A 19 40.44 23.80 6.74
C ILE A 19 40.50 22.29 6.95
N ASP A 20 41.69 21.73 7.20
CA ASP A 20 41.86 20.29 7.42
C ASP A 20 40.99 19.78 8.59
N ARG A 21 40.92 20.54 9.69
CA ARG A 21 40.05 20.22 10.82
C ARG A 21 38.57 20.30 10.47
N ALA A 22 38.17 21.27 9.65
CA ALA A 22 36.78 21.39 9.21
C ALA A 22 36.40 20.24 8.28
N GLU A 23 37.27 19.88 7.34
CA GLU A 23 37.07 18.74 6.42
C GLU A 23 36.99 17.42 7.18
N ALA A 24 37.89 17.18 8.14
CA ALA A 24 37.82 16.00 9.00
C ALA A 24 36.49 15.92 9.77
N ARG A 25 36.04 17.05 10.32
CA ARG A 25 34.75 17.12 11.03
C ARG A 25 33.54 16.92 10.12
N ILE A 26 33.61 17.34 8.86
CA ILE A 26 32.56 17.05 7.86
C ILE A 26 32.53 15.54 7.59
N ALA A 27 33.69 14.92 7.40
CA ALA A 27 33.78 13.49 7.13
C ALA A 27 33.24 12.62 8.29
N GLU A 28 33.33 13.08 9.54
CA GLU A 28 32.72 12.43 10.70
C GLU A 28 31.18 12.38 10.65
N PHE A 29 30.53 13.29 9.92
CA PHE A 29 29.07 13.28 9.76
C PHE A 29 28.58 12.30 8.69
N GLU A 30 29.42 11.91 7.74
CA GLU A 30 29.05 10.97 6.68
C GLU A 30 28.44 9.66 7.23
N PRO A 31 29.07 8.96 8.19
CA PRO A 31 28.46 7.76 8.78
C PRO A 31 27.16 8.05 9.55
N LEU A 32 27.08 9.20 10.24
CA LEU A 32 25.87 9.58 10.99
C LEU A 32 24.70 9.90 10.06
N LEU A 33 24.98 10.45 8.88
CA LEU A 33 23.97 10.67 7.84
C LEU A 33 23.53 9.34 7.25
N ALA A 34 24.47 8.42 6.95
CA ALA A 34 24.13 7.09 6.45
C ALA A 34 23.22 6.31 7.42
N GLU A 35 23.49 6.38 8.73
CA GLU A 35 22.65 5.75 9.77
C GLU A 35 21.19 6.24 9.76
N VAL A 36 20.91 7.43 9.22
CA VAL A 36 19.56 8.00 9.15
C VAL A 36 18.97 7.87 7.75
N ASP A 37 19.76 8.12 6.72
CA ASP A 37 19.31 8.13 5.32
C ASP A 37 18.93 6.72 4.85
N GLU A 38 19.70 5.68 5.22
CA GLU A 38 19.39 4.30 4.85
C GLU A 38 18.01 3.85 5.40
N PRO A 39 17.74 3.92 6.72
CA PRO A 39 16.41 3.59 7.24
C PRO A 39 15.30 4.50 6.70
N ALA A 40 15.58 5.78 6.44
CA ALA A 40 14.59 6.70 5.88
C ALA A 40 14.20 6.33 4.45
N LEU A 41 15.13 5.81 3.66
CA LEU A 41 14.87 5.28 2.32
C LEU A 41 14.06 3.98 2.37
N GLU A 42 14.45 3.04 3.24
CA GLU A 42 13.72 1.78 3.44
C GLU A 42 12.27 2.03 3.88
N LEU A 43 12.06 2.86 4.91
CA LEU A 43 10.72 3.22 5.38
C LEU A 43 9.89 3.91 4.30
N ARG A 44 10.51 4.73 3.46
CA ARG A 44 9.81 5.39 2.35
C ARG A 44 9.33 4.36 1.33
N GLU A 45 10.15 3.38 1.00
CA GLU A 45 9.78 2.29 0.10
C GLU A 45 8.66 1.42 0.71
N GLU A 46 8.77 1.05 1.98
CA GLU A 46 7.73 0.30 2.70
C GLU A 46 6.38 1.04 2.71
N VAL A 47 6.39 2.36 2.94
CA VAL A 47 5.19 3.19 2.90
C VAL A 47 4.57 3.22 1.52
N GLU A 48 5.36 3.38 0.46
CA GLU A 48 4.85 3.38 -0.92
C GLU A 48 4.31 2.01 -1.33
N ASN A 49 4.96 0.92 -0.92
CA ASN A 49 4.48 -0.44 -1.13
C ASN A 49 3.16 -0.69 -0.40
N THR A 50 3.07 -0.29 0.88
CA THR A 50 1.86 -0.42 1.69
C THR A 50 0.71 0.41 1.11
N ARG A 51 0.98 1.65 0.66
CA ARG A 51 -0.02 2.49 -0.01
C ARG A 51 -0.53 1.87 -1.31
N SER A 52 0.35 1.24 -2.08
CA SER A 52 0.01 0.59 -3.33
C SER A 52 -0.89 -0.63 -3.07
N ARG A 53 -0.51 -1.48 -2.11
CA ARG A 53 -1.33 -2.61 -1.66
C ARG A 53 -2.69 -2.17 -1.13
N LEU A 54 -2.77 -1.10 -0.34
CA LEU A 54 -4.03 -0.57 0.15
C LEU A 54 -4.95 -0.08 -0.99
N LYS A 55 -4.39 0.51 -2.06
CA LYS A 55 -5.17 0.92 -3.23
C LYS A 55 -5.73 -0.28 -3.98
N GLU A 56 -4.95 -1.36 -4.10
CA GLU A 56 -5.38 -2.61 -4.73
C GLU A 56 -6.51 -3.26 -3.93
N LEU A 57 -6.34 -3.40 -2.61
CA LEU A 57 -7.37 -3.96 -1.72
C LEU A 57 -8.68 -3.15 -1.78
N LYS A 58 -8.60 -1.81 -1.79
CA LYS A 58 -9.80 -0.95 -1.96
C LYS A 58 -10.49 -1.10 -3.31
N LEU A 59 -9.73 -1.38 -4.37
CA LEU A 59 -10.30 -1.63 -5.69
C LEU A 59 -11.02 -2.98 -5.70
N GLU A 60 -10.43 -3.98 -5.07
CA GLU A 60 -10.99 -5.33 -4.93
C GLU A 60 -12.25 -5.34 -4.06
N GLU A 61 -12.23 -4.67 -2.91
CA GLU A 61 -13.39 -4.41 -2.05
C GLU A 61 -14.58 -3.87 -2.87
N ARG A 62 -14.37 -2.79 -3.64
CA ARG A 62 -15.42 -2.21 -4.49
C ARG A 62 -15.94 -3.16 -5.57
N ARG A 63 -15.07 -4.01 -6.12
CA ARG A 63 -15.48 -5.02 -7.11
C ARG A 63 -16.34 -6.10 -6.49
N LEU A 64 -15.96 -6.57 -5.30
CA LEU A 64 -16.74 -7.55 -4.53
C LEU A 64 -18.10 -6.97 -4.14
N GLU A 65 -18.15 -5.73 -3.64
CA GLU A 65 -19.42 -5.04 -3.33
C GLU A 65 -20.35 -4.97 -4.55
N THR A 66 -19.82 -4.55 -5.70
CA THR A 66 -20.61 -4.46 -6.94
C THR A 66 -21.15 -5.82 -7.37
N THR A 67 -20.31 -6.85 -7.29
CA THR A 67 -20.67 -8.24 -7.65
C THR A 67 -21.75 -8.79 -6.70
N ALA A 68 -21.61 -8.53 -5.41
CA ALA A 68 -22.60 -8.92 -4.40
C ALA A 68 -23.94 -8.22 -4.63
N GLU A 69 -23.95 -6.92 -4.95
CA GLU A 69 -25.15 -6.15 -5.31
C GLU A 69 -25.87 -6.77 -6.53
N GLU A 70 -25.13 -7.10 -7.59
CA GLU A 70 -25.66 -7.75 -8.79
C GLU A 70 -26.28 -9.13 -8.48
N LYS A 71 -25.58 -9.95 -7.69
CA LYS A 71 -26.08 -11.27 -7.27
C LYS A 71 -27.32 -11.16 -6.39
N ARG A 72 -27.36 -10.21 -5.44
CA ARG A 72 -28.56 -9.91 -4.62
C ARG A 72 -29.73 -9.46 -5.49
N SER A 73 -29.50 -8.59 -6.47
CA SER A 73 -30.53 -8.19 -7.44
C SER A 73 -31.07 -9.38 -8.26
N ARG A 74 -30.17 -10.28 -8.71
CA ARG A 74 -30.55 -11.51 -9.41
C ARG A 74 -31.36 -12.46 -8.51
N MET A 75 -30.95 -12.62 -7.25
CA MET A 75 -31.68 -13.42 -6.28
C MET A 75 -33.11 -12.91 -6.10
N ASN A 76 -33.30 -11.60 -5.91
CA ASN A 76 -34.63 -10.99 -5.78
C ASN A 76 -35.51 -11.27 -7.01
N LYS A 77 -34.95 -11.16 -8.23
CA LYS A 77 -35.66 -11.48 -9.47
C LYS A 77 -36.04 -12.96 -9.57
N LEU A 78 -35.17 -13.87 -9.11
CA LEU A 78 -35.46 -15.31 -9.09
C LEU A 78 -36.54 -15.64 -8.04
N GLU A 79 -36.53 -15.00 -6.88
CA GLU A 79 -37.58 -15.14 -5.86
C GLU A 79 -38.94 -14.64 -6.37
N GLU A 80 -38.97 -13.51 -7.08
CA GLU A 80 -40.19 -13.02 -7.74
C GLU A 80 -40.68 -13.99 -8.83
N ARG A 81 -39.76 -14.51 -9.65
CA ARG A 81 -40.08 -15.49 -10.69
C ARG A 81 -40.71 -16.74 -10.08
N LEU A 82 -40.14 -17.25 -8.99
CA LEU A 82 -40.65 -18.43 -8.29
C LEU A 82 -42.12 -18.28 -7.87
N LYS A 83 -42.52 -17.08 -7.42
CA LYS A 83 -43.92 -16.78 -7.05
C LYS A 83 -44.90 -16.83 -8.23
N SER A 84 -44.41 -16.76 -9.47
CA SER A 84 -45.22 -16.69 -10.69
C SER A 84 -45.23 -17.99 -11.52
N VAL A 85 -44.29 -18.90 -11.25
CA VAL A 85 -44.15 -20.16 -11.98
C VAL A 85 -45.29 -21.11 -11.62
N ARG A 86 -45.86 -21.76 -12.65
CA ARG A 86 -46.99 -22.69 -12.49
C ARG A 86 -46.62 -24.15 -12.80
N ASN A 87 -45.39 -24.38 -13.27
CA ASN A 87 -44.91 -25.68 -13.74
C ASN A 87 -43.84 -26.22 -12.78
N LEU A 88 -44.03 -27.45 -12.28
CA LEU A 88 -43.12 -28.12 -11.34
C LEU A 88 -41.67 -28.22 -11.85
N ARG A 89 -41.49 -28.36 -13.18
CA ARG A 89 -40.15 -28.44 -13.77
C ARG A 89 -39.45 -27.09 -13.80
N GLU A 90 -40.20 -26.02 -14.06
CA GLU A 90 -39.69 -24.66 -14.02
C GLU A 90 -39.41 -24.22 -12.59
N ASP A 91 -40.26 -24.62 -11.64
CA ASP A 91 -40.10 -24.36 -10.22
C ASP A 91 -38.81 -24.98 -9.68
N ALA A 92 -38.58 -26.26 -9.96
CA ALA A 92 -37.34 -26.95 -9.61
C ALA A 92 -36.09 -26.32 -10.25
N ALA A 93 -36.19 -25.83 -11.49
CA ALA A 93 -35.08 -25.18 -12.18
C ALA A 93 -34.75 -23.81 -11.57
N VAL A 94 -35.77 -22.99 -11.28
CA VAL A 94 -35.58 -21.68 -10.64
C VAL A 94 -35.09 -21.84 -9.21
N HIS A 95 -35.54 -22.86 -8.46
CA HIS A 95 -35.00 -23.20 -7.15
C HIS A 95 -33.52 -23.59 -7.20
N ALA A 96 -33.13 -24.45 -8.14
CA ALA A 96 -31.72 -24.81 -8.31
C ALA A 96 -30.85 -23.58 -8.67
N GLU A 97 -31.35 -22.70 -9.55
CA GLU A 97 -30.66 -21.45 -9.89
C GLU A 97 -30.50 -20.53 -8.68
N LEU A 98 -31.55 -20.41 -7.87
CA LEU A 98 -31.55 -19.59 -6.67
C LEU A 98 -30.59 -20.12 -5.60
N ASP A 99 -30.53 -21.43 -5.39
CA ASP A 99 -29.58 -22.06 -4.47
C ASP A 99 -28.13 -21.87 -4.93
N MET A 100 -27.87 -21.93 -6.24
CA MET A 100 -26.55 -21.62 -6.80
C MET A 100 -26.16 -20.16 -6.56
N VAL A 101 -27.08 -19.22 -6.77
CA VAL A 101 -26.83 -17.79 -6.54
C VAL A 101 -26.61 -17.51 -5.05
N ARG A 102 -27.37 -18.14 -4.14
CA ARG A 102 -27.18 -18.00 -2.69
C ARG A 102 -25.78 -18.42 -2.24
N ARG A 103 -25.33 -19.61 -2.64
CA ARG A 103 -23.95 -20.06 -2.34
C ARG A 103 -22.89 -19.13 -2.91
N ALA A 104 -23.14 -18.57 -4.10
CA ALA A 104 -22.23 -17.62 -4.71
C ALA A 104 -22.19 -16.26 -4.00
N VAL A 105 -23.25 -15.86 -3.28
CA VAL A 105 -23.25 -14.67 -2.42
C VAL A 105 -22.54 -14.95 -1.11
N GLU A 106 -22.81 -16.10 -0.48
CA GLU A 106 -22.12 -16.51 0.77
C GLU A 106 -20.61 -16.61 0.58
N ALA A 107 -20.15 -17.12 -0.57
CA ALA A 107 -18.74 -17.18 -0.92
C ALA A 107 -18.10 -15.78 -1.06
N ASP A 108 -18.76 -14.85 -1.77
CA ASP A 108 -18.29 -13.48 -1.91
C ASP A 108 -18.25 -12.74 -0.55
N GLU A 109 -19.22 -13.00 0.33
CA GLU A 109 -19.24 -12.41 1.67
C GLU A 109 -18.08 -12.91 2.53
N GLN A 110 -17.70 -14.19 2.41
CA GLN A 110 -16.51 -14.74 3.06
C GLN A 110 -15.22 -14.15 2.48
N GLU A 111 -15.15 -13.97 1.18
CA GLU A 111 -14.00 -13.34 0.51
C GLU A 111 -13.85 -11.87 0.95
N ALA A 112 -14.95 -11.12 1.02
CA ALA A 112 -14.95 -9.75 1.50
C ALA A 112 -14.51 -9.64 2.98
N LEU A 113 -14.96 -10.55 3.84
CA LEU A 113 -14.50 -10.63 5.24
C LEU A 113 -12.99 -10.91 5.32
N SER A 114 -12.49 -11.86 4.52
CA SER A 114 -11.06 -12.15 4.45
C SER A 114 -10.23 -10.97 3.94
N LEU A 115 -10.82 -10.12 3.09
CA LEU A 115 -10.16 -8.95 2.54
C LEU A 115 -10.10 -7.81 3.55
N LEU A 116 -11.17 -7.64 4.34
CA LEU A 116 -11.20 -6.71 5.48
C LEU A 116 -10.16 -7.06 6.55
N ASP A 117 -9.90 -8.34 6.78
CA ASP A 117 -8.84 -8.80 7.70
C ASP A 117 -7.42 -8.48 7.21
N GLN A 118 -7.25 -8.17 5.91
CA GLN A 118 -5.96 -7.84 5.28
C GLN A 118 -5.69 -6.34 5.16
N ILE A 119 -6.69 -5.49 5.43
CA ILE A 119 -6.59 -4.02 5.42
C ILE A 119 -6.18 -3.52 6.80
#